data_AF-A0A2H0KB51-F1
#
_entry.id   AF-A0A2H0KB51-F1
#
_cell.length_a   1.000
_cell.length_b   1.000
_cell.length_c   1.000
_cell.angle_alpha   90.00
_cell.angle_beta   90.00
_cell.angle_gamma   90.00
#
_symmetry.space_group_name_H-M   'P 1'
#
loop_
_entity.id
_entity.type
_entity.pdbx_description
1 polymer ?
#
loop_
_entity_poly.entity_id
_entity_poly.type
_entity_poly.pdbx_seq_one_letter_code
_entity_poly.pdbx_strand_id
1 'polypeptide(L)'
;MDKKSEHAELYANFSQTVSFVQGLLPEFEKAFDEKVIRECLPNAKTVYMQVIVINIAQLVNATKQDKFGICQLKEIASKEIREKIEVIEKSHRDITGKVSSNRNRLFAHTDKNYYKLCISDKRKDEMKGDMVGGRIASKEEAERIFSKMPKAIGKNEERYSPIDLKNDLPRIKKLLEEFDIIWHEVLCEDEAFKV
;
A
#
# COMPACT_ATOMS: atom_id res chain seq x y z
N MET A 1 -27.59 -9.53 -8.57
CA MET A 1 -26.83 -9.05 -9.73
C MET A 1 -26.54 -10.26 -10.61
N ASP A 2 -26.47 -10.12 -11.93
CA ASP A 2 -26.01 -11.22 -12.77
C ASP A 2 -24.49 -11.41 -12.58
N LYS A 3 -24.00 -12.66 -12.58
CA LYS A 3 -22.57 -13.01 -12.37
C LYS A 3 -21.66 -12.26 -13.33
N LYS A 4 -22.15 -12.02 -14.56
CA LYS A 4 -21.45 -11.24 -15.58
C LYS A 4 -21.16 -9.80 -15.12
N SER A 5 -22.11 -9.18 -14.40
CA SER A 5 -21.97 -7.83 -13.84
C SER A 5 -21.00 -7.78 -12.65
N GLU A 6 -21.00 -8.82 -11.81
CA GLU A 6 -20.09 -8.92 -10.66
C GLU A 6 -18.63 -9.08 -11.10
N HIS A 7 -18.39 -9.89 -12.12
CA HIS A 7 -17.05 -10.06 -12.69
C HIS A 7 -16.57 -8.72 -13.29
N ALA A 8 -17.41 -8.04 -14.09
CA ALA A 8 -17.07 -6.76 -14.70
C ALA A 8 -16.71 -5.67 -13.69
N GLU A 9 -17.43 -5.63 -12.55
CA GLU A 9 -17.14 -4.68 -11.48
C GLU A 9 -15.81 -5.01 -10.76
N LEU A 10 -15.55 -6.28 -10.46
CA LEU A 10 -14.28 -6.72 -9.86
C LEU A 10 -13.10 -6.31 -10.76
N TYR A 11 -13.26 -6.55 -12.05
CA TYR A 11 -12.29 -6.21 -13.09
C TYR A 11 -12.03 -4.71 -13.19
N ALA A 12 -13.08 -3.89 -13.29
CA ALA A 12 -12.96 -2.44 -13.33
C ALA A 12 -12.25 -1.88 -12.08
N ASN A 13 -12.61 -2.38 -10.89
CA ASN A 13 -11.99 -1.94 -9.63
C ASN A 13 -10.50 -2.29 -9.57
N PHE A 14 -10.13 -3.48 -10.01
CA PHE A 14 -8.73 -3.91 -10.04
C PHE A 14 -7.89 -3.03 -10.98
N SER A 15 -8.36 -2.85 -12.22
CA SER A 15 -7.69 -2.03 -13.23
C SER A 15 -7.55 -0.57 -12.79
N GLN A 16 -8.63 0.04 -12.31
CA GLN A 16 -8.59 1.42 -11.82
C GLN A 16 -7.58 1.60 -10.68
N THR A 17 -7.48 0.62 -9.78
CA THR A 17 -6.54 0.67 -8.67
C THR A 17 -5.09 0.54 -9.14
N VAL A 18 -4.80 -0.36 -10.09
CA VAL A 18 -3.46 -0.48 -10.70
C VAL A 18 -3.06 0.84 -11.36
N SER A 19 -3.91 1.39 -12.23
CA SER A 19 -3.63 2.65 -12.94
C SER A 19 -3.49 3.83 -11.98
N PHE A 20 -4.32 3.89 -10.93
CA PHE A 20 -4.21 4.91 -9.89
C PHE A 20 -2.87 4.84 -9.18
N VAL A 21 -2.45 3.65 -8.73
CA VAL A 21 -1.14 3.48 -8.08
C VAL A 21 0.01 3.84 -9.02
N GLN A 22 -0.03 3.37 -10.27
CA GLN A 22 0.98 3.71 -11.28
C GLN A 22 1.09 5.22 -11.49
N GLY A 23 -0.03 5.95 -11.51
CA GLY A 23 -0.05 7.41 -11.61
C GLY A 23 0.54 8.12 -10.39
N LEU A 24 0.48 7.50 -9.20
CA LEU A 24 1.06 8.06 -7.97
C LEU A 24 2.58 7.83 -7.85
N LEU A 25 3.15 6.80 -8.50
CA LEU A 25 4.58 6.50 -8.34
C LEU A 25 5.49 7.66 -8.79
N PRO A 26 5.27 8.32 -9.95
CA PRO A 26 6.07 9.48 -10.36
C PRO A 26 5.90 10.67 -9.41
N GLU A 27 4.69 10.90 -8.91
CA GLU A 27 4.41 11.99 -7.97
C GLU A 27 5.08 11.75 -6.61
N PHE A 28 5.15 10.50 -6.17
CA PHE A 28 5.93 10.10 -5.01
C PHE A 28 7.43 10.36 -5.21
N GLU A 29 7.99 9.98 -6.37
CA GLU A 29 9.39 10.25 -6.70
C GLU A 29 9.70 11.76 -6.68
N LYS A 30 8.84 12.59 -7.29
CA LYS A 30 8.95 14.06 -7.23
C LYS A 30 8.89 14.59 -5.80
N ALA A 31 7.87 14.19 -5.03
CA ALA A 31 7.71 14.62 -3.64
C ALA A 31 8.86 14.17 -2.74
N PHE A 32 9.54 13.09 -3.11
CA PHE A 32 10.72 12.60 -2.40
C PHE A 32 11.98 13.41 -2.77
N ASP A 33 12.19 13.68 -4.06
CA ASP A 33 13.47 14.21 -4.59
C ASP A 33 13.51 15.73 -4.76
N GLU A 34 12.38 16.36 -5.06
CA GLU A 34 12.33 17.80 -5.32
C GLU A 34 12.32 18.63 -4.03
N LYS A 35 13.34 19.48 -3.90
CA LYS A 35 13.51 20.35 -2.72
C LYS A 35 12.32 21.29 -2.51
N VAL A 36 11.81 21.91 -3.57
CA VAL A 36 10.70 22.87 -3.50
C VAL A 36 9.44 22.21 -2.93
N ILE A 37 9.09 21.01 -3.41
CA ILE A 37 7.94 20.26 -2.90
C ILE A 37 8.14 19.90 -1.42
N ARG A 38 9.35 19.49 -1.02
CA ARG A 38 9.64 19.18 0.40
C ARG A 38 9.54 20.40 1.31
N GLU A 39 9.83 21.59 0.79
CA GLU A 39 9.73 22.84 1.55
C GLU A 39 8.28 23.33 1.66
N CYS A 40 7.49 23.24 0.57
CA CYS A 40 6.09 23.69 0.55
C CYS A 40 5.12 22.66 1.17
N LEU A 41 5.39 21.37 0.97
CA LEU A 41 4.54 20.25 1.37
C LEU A 41 5.38 19.17 2.08
N PRO A 42 5.88 19.43 3.30
CA PRO A 42 6.85 18.56 3.99
C PRO A 42 6.35 17.12 4.24
N ASN A 43 5.03 16.93 4.25
CA ASN A 43 4.38 15.63 4.46
C ASN A 43 3.98 14.90 3.18
N ALA A 44 4.18 15.47 1.99
CA ALA A 44 3.71 14.89 0.72
C ALA A 44 4.22 13.46 0.50
N LYS A 45 5.53 13.21 0.69
CA LYS A 45 6.13 11.88 0.57
C LYS A 45 5.46 10.82 1.47
N THR A 46 5.06 11.22 2.67
CA THR A 46 4.43 10.33 3.64
C THR A 46 3.00 10.01 3.23
N VAL A 47 2.26 11.00 2.73
CA VAL A 47 0.89 10.82 2.23
C VAL A 47 0.88 9.92 1.00
N TYR A 48 1.71 10.22 0.00
CA TYR A 48 1.83 9.37 -1.18
C TYR A 48 2.21 7.94 -0.83
N MET A 49 3.21 7.75 0.04
CA MET A 49 3.59 6.42 0.50
C MET A 49 2.42 5.67 1.15
N GLN A 50 1.65 6.33 2.02
CA GLN A 50 0.50 5.70 2.67
C GLN A 50 -0.53 5.24 1.64
N VAL A 51 -0.91 6.12 0.70
CA VAL A 51 -1.89 5.81 -0.33
C VAL A 51 -1.42 4.67 -1.22
N ILE A 52 -0.17 4.70 -1.68
CA ILE A 52 0.43 3.65 -2.51
C ILE A 52 0.41 2.30 -1.78
N VAL A 53 0.91 2.24 -0.55
CA VAL A 53 0.99 0.97 0.20
C VAL A 53 -0.40 0.42 0.49
N ILE A 54 -1.40 1.26 0.80
CA ILE A 54 -2.77 0.82 1.05
C ILE A 54 -3.37 0.18 -0.22
N ASN A 55 -3.26 0.86 -1.37
CA ASN A 55 -3.85 0.37 -2.61
C ASN A 55 -3.13 -0.90 -3.12
N ILE A 56 -1.80 -0.98 -3.00
CA ILE A 56 -1.08 -2.23 -3.30
C ILE A 56 -1.53 -3.34 -2.36
N ALA A 57 -1.71 -3.04 -1.07
CA ALA A 57 -2.17 -4.05 -0.11
C ALA A 57 -3.58 -4.58 -0.44
N GLN A 58 -4.47 -3.76 -1.00
CA GLN A 58 -5.77 -4.19 -1.50
C GLN A 58 -5.63 -5.11 -2.71
N LEU A 59 -4.74 -4.77 -3.66
CA LEU A 59 -4.46 -5.60 -4.83
C LEU A 59 -3.94 -6.99 -4.44
N VAL A 60 -2.99 -7.07 -3.49
CA VAL A 60 -2.27 -8.32 -3.19
C VAL A 60 -2.85 -9.11 -2.02
N ASN A 61 -3.66 -8.48 -1.17
CA ASN A 61 -4.11 -9.07 0.08
C ASN A 61 -5.60 -8.77 0.28
N ALA A 62 -6.44 -9.58 -0.36
CA ALA A 62 -7.87 -9.55 -0.11
C ALA A 62 -8.13 -10.07 1.32
N THR A 63 -8.26 -9.18 2.29
CA THR A 63 -8.95 -9.54 3.53
C THR A 63 -10.42 -9.77 3.18
N LYS A 64 -11.18 -10.48 4.03
CA LYS A 64 -12.64 -10.66 3.84
C LYS A 64 -13.43 -9.35 3.73
N GLN A 65 -12.81 -8.21 4.04
CA GLN A 65 -13.41 -6.88 3.99
C GLN A 65 -13.03 -6.09 2.73
N ASP A 66 -12.05 -6.56 1.95
CA ASP A 66 -11.65 -5.89 0.71
C ASP A 66 -12.61 -6.28 -0.42
N LYS A 67 -13.09 -5.27 -1.15
CA LYS A 67 -14.05 -5.46 -2.25
C LYS A 67 -13.44 -6.12 -3.48
N PHE A 68 -12.11 -6.10 -3.60
CA PHE A 68 -11.37 -6.66 -4.72
C PHE A 68 -9.94 -7.04 -4.30
N GLY A 69 -9.33 -7.98 -5.02
CA GLY A 69 -7.93 -8.38 -4.87
C GLY A 69 -7.58 -9.56 -5.77
N ILE A 70 -6.28 -9.84 -5.91
CA ILE A 70 -5.75 -10.84 -6.84
C ILE A 70 -6.30 -12.25 -6.57
N CYS A 71 -6.61 -12.59 -5.32
CA CYS A 71 -7.24 -13.87 -4.97
C CYS A 71 -8.63 -14.04 -5.60
N GLN A 72 -9.45 -13.00 -5.62
CA GLN A 72 -10.78 -13.05 -6.25
C GLN A 72 -10.66 -13.14 -7.77
N LEU A 73 -9.62 -12.51 -8.36
CA LEU A 73 -9.29 -12.68 -9.77
C LEU A 73 -8.95 -14.14 -10.10
N LYS A 74 -8.17 -14.82 -9.25
CA LYS A 74 -7.82 -16.24 -9.42
C LYS A 74 -9.06 -17.14 -9.41
N GLU A 75 -10.08 -16.83 -8.62
CA GLU A 75 -11.28 -17.66 -8.52
C GLU A 75 -12.08 -17.70 -9.83
N ILE A 76 -12.03 -16.61 -10.61
CA ILE A 76 -12.79 -16.45 -11.86
C ILE A 76 -11.95 -16.65 -13.13
N ALA A 77 -10.61 -16.56 -13.04
CA ALA A 77 -9.71 -16.72 -14.19
C ALA A 77 -9.60 -18.17 -14.68
N SER A 78 -9.10 -18.35 -15.91
CA SER A 78 -8.75 -19.66 -16.48
C SER A 78 -7.61 -20.34 -15.72
N LYS A 79 -7.40 -21.64 -15.94
CA LYS A 79 -6.30 -22.39 -15.31
C LYS A 79 -4.94 -21.78 -15.66
N GLU A 80 -4.73 -21.41 -16.93
CA GLU A 80 -3.46 -20.84 -17.39
C GLU A 80 -3.16 -19.51 -16.69
N ILE A 81 -4.15 -18.62 -16.60
CA ILE A 81 -3.97 -17.33 -15.92
C ILE A 81 -3.74 -17.52 -14.41
N ARG A 82 -4.45 -18.46 -13.77
CA ARG A 82 -4.21 -18.77 -12.35
C ARG A 82 -2.76 -19.17 -12.09
N GLU A 83 -2.18 -20.00 -12.94
CA GLU A 83 -0.79 -20.42 -12.83
C GLU A 83 0.17 -19.23 -12.96
N LYS A 84 -0.09 -18.30 -13.90
CA LYS A 84 0.71 -17.07 -14.03
C LYS A 84 0.58 -16.17 -12.80
N ILE A 85 -0.62 -16.00 -12.25
CA ILE A 85 -0.84 -15.24 -11.01
C ILE A 85 -0.04 -15.85 -9.85
N GLU A 86 -0.04 -17.18 -9.70
CA GLU A 86 0.74 -17.85 -8.65
C GLU A 86 2.26 -17.65 -8.81
N VAL A 87 2.75 -17.56 -10.06
CA VAL A 87 4.15 -17.22 -10.34
C VAL A 87 4.46 -15.80 -9.89
N ILE A 88 3.57 -14.83 -10.15
CA ILE A 88 3.72 -13.43 -9.72
C ILE A 88 3.72 -13.36 -8.18
N GLU A 89 2.76 -14.02 -7.52
CA GLU A 89 2.67 -14.06 -6.05
C GLU A 89 3.95 -14.61 -5.41
N LYS A 90 4.54 -15.67 -5.99
CA LYS A 90 5.81 -16.24 -5.53
C LYS A 90 6.98 -15.29 -5.79
N SER A 91 7.06 -14.71 -6.99
CA SER A 91 8.16 -13.83 -7.40
C SER A 91 8.23 -12.54 -6.58
N HIS A 92 7.07 -12.05 -6.10
CA HIS A 92 6.95 -10.81 -5.34
C HIS A 92 6.64 -11.02 -3.87
N ARG A 93 6.76 -12.25 -3.35
CA ARG A 93 6.37 -12.60 -1.98
C ARG A 93 6.94 -11.67 -0.91
N ASP A 94 8.20 -11.25 -1.05
CA ASP A 94 8.80 -10.37 -0.04
C ASP A 94 8.16 -8.98 -0.03
N ILE A 95 7.91 -8.40 -1.21
CA ILE A 95 7.36 -7.04 -1.29
C ILE A 95 5.88 -7.03 -0.92
N THR A 96 5.11 -8.03 -1.34
CA THR A 96 3.70 -8.18 -0.95
C THR A 96 3.59 -8.46 0.56
N GLY A 97 4.50 -9.26 1.12
CA GLY A 97 4.62 -9.49 2.56
C GLY A 97 4.92 -8.20 3.34
N LYS A 98 5.92 -7.42 2.91
CA LYS A 98 6.26 -6.12 3.51
C LYS A 98 5.09 -5.15 3.49
N VAL A 99 4.43 -4.98 2.34
CA VAL A 99 3.27 -4.11 2.14
C VAL A 99 2.13 -4.53 3.07
N SER A 100 1.83 -5.83 3.12
CA SER A 100 0.77 -6.40 3.95
C SER A 100 1.00 -6.20 5.44
N SER A 101 2.22 -6.48 5.93
CA SER A 101 2.57 -6.26 7.34
C SER A 101 2.52 -4.78 7.73
N ASN A 102 2.67 -3.87 6.76
CA ASN A 102 2.65 -2.44 6.99
C ASN A 102 1.30 -1.76 6.80
N ARG A 103 0.38 -2.33 6.00
CA ARG A 103 -0.99 -1.81 5.80
C ARG A 103 -1.63 -1.43 7.14
N ASN A 104 -1.72 -2.37 8.08
CA ASN A 104 -2.37 -2.14 9.38
C ASN A 104 -1.60 -1.15 10.27
N ARG A 105 -0.26 -1.08 10.13
CA ARG A 105 0.59 -0.10 10.84
C ARG A 105 0.44 1.32 10.26
N LEU A 106 0.05 1.44 8.99
CA LEU A 106 -0.25 2.72 8.34
C LEU A 106 -1.65 3.25 8.69
N PHE A 107 -2.64 2.39 8.94
CA PHE A 107 -3.98 2.81 9.42
C PHE A 107 -4.00 3.28 10.86
N ALA A 108 -3.00 2.95 11.65
CA ALA A 108 -3.07 3.16 13.07
C ALA A 108 -2.95 4.64 13.49
N HIS A 109 -2.60 5.61 12.62
CA HIS A 109 -2.63 7.05 13.00
C HIS A 109 -4.05 7.58 13.23
N THR A 110 -5.08 6.85 12.80
CA THR A 110 -6.49 7.11 13.10
C THR A 110 -7.07 6.16 14.17
N ASP A 111 -6.29 5.17 14.62
CA ASP A 111 -6.70 4.22 15.65
C ASP A 111 -6.41 4.80 17.03
N LYS A 112 -7.40 4.77 17.93
CA LYS A 112 -7.24 5.19 19.33
C LYS A 112 -6.13 4.39 20.05
N ASN A 113 -5.69 3.25 19.50
CA ASN A 113 -4.65 2.36 20.02
C ASN A 113 -3.28 2.51 19.36
N TYR A 114 -3.01 3.57 18.58
CA TYR A 114 -1.75 3.75 17.85
C TYR A 114 -0.47 3.64 18.71
N TYR A 115 -0.58 3.91 20.00
CA TYR A 115 0.48 3.74 21.00
C TYR A 115 0.94 2.29 21.21
N LYS A 116 0.20 1.30 20.68
CA LYS A 116 0.56 -0.13 20.71
C LYS A 116 1.40 -0.55 19.50
N LEU A 117 1.62 0.34 18.52
CA LEU A 117 2.48 0.05 17.37
C LEU A 117 3.96 0.15 17.75
N CYS A 118 4.75 -0.83 17.31
CA CYS A 118 6.21 -0.77 17.37
C CYS A 118 6.72 0.23 16.32
N ILE A 119 7.32 1.34 16.78
CA ILE A 119 7.82 2.42 15.91
C ILE A 119 9.29 2.69 16.26
N SER A 120 10.11 3.00 15.24
CA SER A 120 11.51 3.37 15.44
C SER A 120 11.65 4.71 16.17
N ASP A 121 12.73 4.88 16.93
CA ASP A 121 12.93 6.08 17.77
C ASP A 121 12.95 7.37 16.92
N LYS A 122 13.54 7.34 15.71
CA LYS A 122 13.50 8.47 14.77
C LYS A 122 12.08 8.88 14.38
N ARG A 123 11.19 7.90 14.13
CA ARG A 123 9.80 8.20 13.76
C ARG A 123 8.97 8.65 14.97
N LYS A 124 9.30 8.20 16.19
CA LYS A 124 8.72 8.76 17.41
C LYS A 124 9.02 10.25 17.54
N ASP A 125 10.24 10.66 17.25
CA ASP A 125 10.63 12.07 17.28
C ASP A 125 9.93 12.91 16.20
N GLU A 126 9.82 12.39 14.97
CA GLU A 126 9.05 13.04 13.90
C GLU A 126 7.57 13.17 14.26
N MET A 127 6.93 12.10 14.75
CA MET A 127 5.53 12.12 15.13
C MET A 127 5.27 13.03 16.35
N LYS A 128 6.22 13.10 17.29
CA LYS A 128 6.17 14.06 18.41
C LYS A 128 6.23 15.49 17.88
N GLY A 129 7.11 15.76 16.90
CA GLY A 129 7.18 17.03 16.19
C GLY A 129 5.86 17.39 15.49
N ASP A 130 5.28 16.44 14.75
CA ASP A 130 4.00 16.61 14.04
C ASP A 130 2.84 16.87 15.00
N MET A 131 2.78 16.16 16.14
CA MET A 131 1.69 16.26 17.12
C MET A 131 1.72 17.57 17.90
N VAL A 132 2.92 18.08 18.21
CA VAL A 132 3.12 19.39 18.85
C VAL A 132 2.94 20.52 17.83
N GLY A 133 3.51 20.39 16.64
CA GLY A 133 3.42 21.39 15.57
C GLY A 133 2.00 21.55 15.01
N GLY A 134 1.24 20.46 14.94
CA GLY A 134 -0.17 20.45 14.57
C GLY A 134 -1.14 20.88 15.69
N ARG A 135 -0.64 21.23 16.88
CA ARG A 135 -1.44 21.59 18.08
C ARG A 135 -2.44 20.52 18.53
N ILE A 136 -2.14 19.25 18.25
CA ILE A 136 -2.98 18.11 18.63
C ILE A 136 -2.81 17.78 20.12
N ALA A 137 -1.60 17.99 20.67
CA ALA A 137 -1.30 17.79 22.08
C ALA A 137 -0.20 18.75 22.55
N SER A 138 -0.13 18.98 23.87
CA SER A 138 0.99 19.69 24.48
C SER A 138 2.30 18.89 24.37
N LYS A 139 3.44 19.57 24.53
CA LYS A 139 4.77 18.92 24.49
C LYS A 139 4.92 17.85 25.59
N GLU A 140 4.41 18.12 26.80
CA GLU A 140 4.44 17.15 27.91
C GLU A 140 3.48 15.97 27.69
N GLU A 141 2.34 16.17 27.04
CA GLU A 141 1.45 15.06 26.66
C GLU A 141 2.08 14.17 25.59
N ALA A 142 2.71 14.78 24.58
CA ALA A 142 3.43 14.03 23.57
C ALA A 142 4.54 13.17 24.20
N GLU A 143 5.34 13.72 25.12
CA GLU A 143 6.37 12.96 25.85
C GLU A 143 5.82 11.78 26.64
N ARG A 144 4.68 11.97 27.32
CA ARG A 144 4.01 10.88 28.05
C ARG A 144 3.44 9.80 27.15
N ILE A 145 2.99 10.16 25.96
CA ILE A 145 2.46 9.19 24.98
C ILE A 145 3.61 8.38 24.37
N PHE A 146 4.67 9.04 23.88
CA PHE A 146 5.77 8.38 23.18
C PHE A 146 6.66 7.53 24.11
N SER A 147 6.77 7.89 25.39
CA SER A 147 7.49 7.07 26.39
C SER A 147 6.83 5.71 26.68
N LYS A 148 5.53 5.57 26.39
CA LYS A 148 4.78 4.32 26.56
C LYS A 148 4.75 3.46 25.29
N MET A 149 5.26 3.95 24.16
CA MET A 149 5.26 3.20 22.91
C MET A 149 6.33 2.10 22.93
N PRO A 150 5.99 0.84 22.57
CA PRO A 150 6.96 -0.23 22.46
C PRO A 150 8.05 0.14 21.44
N LYS A 151 9.29 -0.23 21.73
CA LYS A 151 10.41 -0.10 20.79
C LYS A 151 10.35 -1.27 19.81
N ALA A 152 10.58 -1.00 18.52
CA ALA A 152 10.78 -2.07 17.56
C ALA A 152 12.08 -2.83 17.93
N ILE A 153 11.99 -4.17 18.04
CA ILE A 153 13.13 -5.02 18.44
C ILE A 153 13.94 -5.43 17.19
N GLY A 154 13.48 -5.08 15.98
CA GLY A 154 14.25 -5.20 14.74
C GLY A 154 13.57 -4.54 13.53
N LYS A 155 14.30 -4.39 12.42
CA LYS A 155 13.82 -3.74 11.18
C LYS A 155 12.50 -4.29 10.62
N ASN A 156 12.21 -5.58 10.84
CA ASN A 156 11.00 -6.23 10.34
C ASN A 156 9.73 -5.80 11.12
N GLU A 157 9.92 -5.22 12.32
CA GLU A 157 8.85 -4.65 13.13
C GLU A 157 8.64 -3.15 12.87
N GLU A 158 9.54 -2.51 12.12
CA GLU A 158 9.44 -1.10 11.81
C GLU A 158 8.33 -0.83 10.79
N ARG A 159 7.77 0.38 10.89
CA ARG A 159 6.81 0.91 9.92
C ARG A 159 7.55 1.26 8.63
N TYR A 160 6.95 0.89 7.50
CA TYR A 160 7.38 1.29 6.16
C TYR A 160 7.57 2.82 6.11
N SER A 161 8.80 3.24 5.84
CA SER A 161 9.16 4.65 5.72
C SER A 161 9.21 5.07 4.24
N PRO A 162 9.18 6.38 3.93
CA PRO A 162 9.30 6.83 2.55
C PRO A 162 10.57 6.33 1.86
N ILE A 163 11.70 6.19 2.59
CA ILE A 163 12.93 5.66 1.99
C ILE A 163 12.82 4.17 1.67
N ASP A 164 12.09 3.40 2.49
CA ASP A 164 11.83 1.98 2.21
C ASP A 164 11.00 1.82 0.94
N LEU A 165 9.93 2.63 0.80
CA LEU A 165 9.14 2.63 -0.43
C LEU A 165 9.97 3.02 -1.64
N LYS A 166 10.80 4.06 -1.52
CA LYS A 166 11.68 4.50 -2.60
C LYS A 166 12.61 3.37 -3.07
N ASN A 167 13.21 2.65 -2.14
CA ASN A 167 14.11 1.53 -2.46
C ASN A 167 13.37 0.34 -3.09
N ASP A 168 12.11 0.12 -2.70
CA ASP A 168 11.27 -0.96 -3.23
C ASP A 168 10.55 -0.56 -4.53
N LEU A 169 10.62 0.70 -4.99
CA LEU A 169 9.94 1.18 -6.21
C LEU A 169 10.18 0.31 -7.46
N PRO A 170 11.42 -0.12 -7.79
CA PRO A 170 11.64 -0.96 -8.97
C PRO A 170 10.87 -2.29 -8.90
N ARG A 171 10.77 -2.89 -7.71
CA ARG A 171 10.01 -4.13 -7.49
C ARG A 171 8.52 -3.88 -7.59
N ILE A 172 8.04 -2.76 -7.05
CA ILE A 172 6.62 -2.35 -7.12
C ILE A 172 6.20 -2.05 -8.56
N LYS A 173 7.02 -1.32 -9.32
CA LYS A 173 6.78 -1.03 -10.75
C LYS A 173 6.63 -2.33 -11.53
N LYS A 174 7.57 -3.27 -11.36
CA LYS A 174 7.50 -4.60 -11.98
C LYS A 174 6.25 -5.39 -11.57
N LEU A 175 5.88 -5.39 -10.29
CA LEU A 175 4.65 -6.05 -9.82
C LEU A 175 3.40 -5.49 -10.51
N LEU A 176 3.30 -4.16 -10.62
CA LEU A 176 2.16 -3.50 -11.25
C LEU A 176 2.11 -3.75 -12.76
N GLU A 177 3.26 -3.78 -13.44
CA GLU A 177 3.37 -4.16 -14.86
C GLU A 177 2.89 -5.60 -15.09
N GLU A 178 3.31 -6.54 -14.24
CA GLU A 178 2.86 -7.94 -14.34
C GLU A 178 1.36 -8.09 -14.05
N PHE A 179 0.80 -7.29 -13.12
CA PHE A 179 -0.65 -7.23 -12.92
C PHE A 179 -1.40 -6.63 -14.11
N ASP A 180 -0.84 -5.63 -14.78
CA ASP A 180 -1.42 -5.03 -15.97
C ASP A 180 -1.44 -6.02 -17.16
N ILE A 181 -0.38 -6.82 -17.31
CA ILE A 181 -0.32 -7.91 -18.30
C ILE A 181 -1.38 -8.97 -18.03
N ILE A 182 -1.44 -9.50 -16.79
CA ILE A 182 -2.44 -10.50 -16.41
C ILE A 182 -3.85 -9.99 -16.66
N TRP A 183 -4.09 -8.73 -16.32
CA TRP A 183 -5.36 -8.07 -16.55
C TRP A 183 -5.76 -8.11 -18.04
N HIS A 184 -4.86 -7.70 -18.93
CA HIS A 184 -5.12 -7.71 -20.37
C HIS A 184 -5.41 -9.11 -20.90
N GLU A 185 -4.70 -10.12 -20.41
CA GLU A 185 -4.95 -11.52 -20.78
C GLU A 185 -6.33 -12.00 -20.32
N VAL A 186 -6.75 -11.68 -19.10
CA VAL A 186 -8.09 -12.07 -18.61
C VAL A 186 -9.20 -11.48 -19.45
N LEU A 187 -9.10 -10.20 -19.82
CA LEU A 187 -10.07 -9.55 -20.69
C LEU A 187 -10.15 -10.20 -22.09
N CYS A 188 -9.02 -10.69 -22.60
CA CYS A 188 -8.97 -11.32 -23.92
C CYS A 188 -9.50 -12.76 -23.91
N GLU A 189 -9.46 -13.45 -22.77
CA GLU A 189 -9.96 -14.82 -22.62
C GLU A 189 -11.46 -14.89 -22.34
N ASP A 190 -11.98 -14.00 -21.50
CA ASP A 190 -13.36 -14.07 -21.04
C ASP A 190 -14.34 -13.59 -22.15
N GLU A 191 -15.11 -14.52 -22.70
CA GLU A 191 -16.17 -14.24 -23.68
C GLU A 191 -17.24 -13.27 -23.15
N ALA A 192 -17.31 -13.07 -21.82
CA ALA A 192 -18.15 -12.03 -21.23
C ALA A 192 -17.74 -10.60 -21.63
N PHE A 193 -16.49 -10.38 -22.04
CA PHE A 193 -15.91 -9.07 -22.38
C PHE A 193 -15.56 -8.92 -23.87
N LYS A 194 -15.71 -9.99 -24.67
CA LYS A 194 -15.60 -9.92 -26.13
C LYS A 194 -16.86 -9.23 -26.69
N VAL A 195 -16.68 -8.02 -27.22
CA VAL A 195 -17.69 -7.29 -28.00
C VAL A 195 -17.80 -7.90 -29.39
#